data_AF-A0A2E3L5E5-F1
#
_entry.id   AF-A0A2E3L5E5-F1
#
_cell.length_a   1.000
_cell.length_b   1.000
_cell.length_c   1.000
_cell.angle_alpha   90.00
_cell.angle_beta   90.00
_cell.angle_gamma   90.00
#
_symmetry.space_group_name_H-M   'P 1'
#
loop_
_entity.id
_entity.type
_entity.pdbx_description
1 polymer ?
#
loop_
_entity_poly.entity_id
_entity_poly.type
_entity_poly.pdbx_seq_one_letter_code
_entity_poly.pdbx_strand_id
1 'polypeptide(L)' 'MVHAIDLYWSMRSPFCYLAIDHILALDRQVNVTVYVKLVWPGAIRFKSYFKSLNPNYPSFHQ' A
#
# COMPACT_ATOMS: atom_id res chain seq x y z
N MET A 1 -5.23 -17.88 -18.57
CA MET A 1 -5.53 -18.05 -17.13
C MET A 1 -5.48 -16.66 -16.51
N VAL A 2 -6.44 -16.30 -15.66
CA VAL A 2 -6.40 -15.02 -14.94
C VAL A 2 -5.46 -15.21 -13.74
N HIS A 3 -4.49 -14.31 -13.59
CA HIS A 3 -3.58 -14.32 -12.46
C HIS A 3 -4.01 -13.25 -11.44
N ALA A 4 -3.89 -13.53 -10.15
CA ALA A 4 -4.24 -12.60 -9.09
C ALA A 4 -2.99 -12.22 -8.29
N ILE A 5 -2.82 -10.94 -8.00
CA ILE A 5 -1.71 -10.44 -7.17
C ILE A 5 -2.22 -9.53 -6.05
N ASP A 6 -1.57 -9.62 -4.89
CA ASP A 6 -1.75 -8.69 -3.78
C ASP A 6 -0.69 -7.59 -3.85
N LEU A 7 -1.14 -6.35 -4.02
CA LEU A 7 -0.27 -5.18 -4.08
C LEU A 7 -0.35 -4.38 -2.77
N TYR A 8 0.71 -4.42 -1.97
CA TYR A 8 0.81 -3.63 -0.75
C TYR A 8 1.29 -2.20 -1.06
N TRP A 9 0.43 -1.21 -0.81
CA TRP A 9 0.63 0.18 -1.24
C TRP A 9 0.70 1.16 -0.08
N SER A 10 1.66 2.09 -0.11
CA SER A 10 1.73 3.21 0.83
C SER A 10 1.60 4.54 0.09
N MET A 11 0.61 5.34 0.47
CA MET A 11 0.44 6.71 -0.03
C MET A 11 1.57 7.66 0.41
N ARG A 12 2.41 7.23 1.36
CA ARG A 12 3.54 8.02 1.87
C ARG A 12 4.88 7.61 1.26
N SER A 13 4.90 6.61 0.38
CA SER A 13 6.13 6.13 -0.25
C SER A 13 6.23 6.70 -1.67
N PRO A 14 7.24 7.54 -1.98
CA PRO A 14 7.42 8.06 -3.34
C PRO A 14 7.68 6.94 -4.36
N PHE A 15 8.35 5.85 -3.94
CA PHE A 15 8.64 4.71 -4.81
C PHE A 15 7.40 3.96 -5.27
N CYS A 16 6.31 3.96 -4.49
CA CYS A 16 5.07 3.33 -4.91
C CYS A 16 4.57 3.99 -6.20
N TYR A 17 4.57 5.32 -6.26
CA TYR A 17 4.10 6.07 -7.43
C TYR A 17 4.91 5.79 -8.70
N LEU A 18 6.21 5.47 -8.59
CA LEU A 18 7.02 5.06 -9.74
C LEU A 18 6.55 3.76 -10.40
N ALA A 19 5.85 2.91 -9.64
CA ALA A 19 5.36 1.63 -10.13
C ALA A 19 3.98 1.71 -10.81
N ILE A 20 3.29 2.86 -10.77
CA ILE A 20 1.90 3.01 -11.26
C ILE A 20 1.76 2.55 -12.70
N ASP A 21 2.62 3.04 -13.59
CA ASP A 21 2.50 2.75 -15.03
C ASP A 21 2.68 1.26 -15.31
N HIS A 22 3.58 0.60 -14.59
CA HIS A 22 3.80 -0.85 -14.70
C HIS A 22 2.60 -1.66 -14.18
N ILE A 23 1.99 -1.23 -13.08
CA ILE A 23 0.80 -1.89 -12.52
C ILE A 23 -0.39 -1.77 -13.48
N LEU A 24 -0.60 -0.58 -14.05
CA LEU A 24 -1.65 -0.36 -15.06
C LEU A 24 -1.40 -1.17 -16.34
N ALA A 25 -0.13 -1.36 -16.73
CA ALA A 25 0.21 -2.20 -17.87
C ALA A 25 -0.09 -3.69 -17.60
N LEU A 26 0.16 -4.19 -16.38
CA LEU A 26 -0.14 -5.58 -16.00
C LEU A 26 -1.63 -5.91 -16.11
N ASP A 27 -2.49 -5.00 -15.63
CA ASP A 27 -3.95 -5.13 -15.71
C ASP A 27 -4.42 -5.19 -17.18
N ARG A 28 -3.90 -4.29 -18.02
CA ARG A 28 -4.32 -4.16 -19.43
C ARG A 28 -3.76 -5.23 -20.36
N GLN A 29 -2.51 -5.68 -20.15
CA GLN A 29 -1.78 -6.50 -21.12
C GLN A 29 -1.71 -7.97 -20.74
N VAL A 30 -1.80 -8.30 -19.44
CA VAL A 30 -1.47 -9.63 -18.93
C VAL A 30 -2.69 -10.34 -18.29
N ASN A 31 -3.86 -9.70 -18.31
CA ASN A 31 -5.09 -10.25 -17.71
C ASN A 31 -4.87 -10.67 -16.23
N VAL A 32 -4.28 -9.75 -15.47
CA VAL A 32 -3.96 -9.91 -14.06
C VAL A 32 -4.92 -9.06 -13.23
N THR A 33 -5.58 -9.65 -12.24
CA THR A 33 -6.35 -8.91 -11.23
C THR A 33 -5.43 -8.43 -10.12
N VAL A 34 -5.41 -7.12 -9.87
CA VAL A 34 -4.57 -6.50 -8.83
C VAL A 34 -5.43 -6.11 -7.62
N TYR A 35 -5.17 -6.73 -6.48
CA TYR A 35 -5.80 -6.39 -5.21
C TYR A 35 -4.94 -5.42 -4.42
N VAL A 36 -5.35 -4.15 -4.36
CA VAL A 36 -4.60 -3.10 -3.66
C VAL A 36 -4.90 -3.15 -2.16
N LYS A 37 -3.86 -3.36 -1.35
CA LYS A 37 -3.90 -3.39 0.11
C LYS A 37 -3.13 -2.19 0.66
N LEU A 38 -3.83 -1.23 1.23
CA LEU A 38 -3.19 -0.04 1.80
C LEU A 38 -2.43 -0.41 3.08
N VAL A 39 -1.18 0.04 3.17
CA VAL A 39 -0.30 -0.22 4.30
C VAL A 39 0.39 1.03 4.81
N TRP A 40 0.76 0.97 6.08
CA TRP A 40 1.56 1.97 6.76
C TRP A 40 2.96 1.40 6.97
N PRO A 41 3.97 1.83 6.20
CA PRO A 41 5.32 1.24 6.29
C PRO A 41 5.91 1.31 7.69
N GLY A 42 5.59 2.37 8.45
CA GLY A 42 6.02 2.52 9.83
C GLY A 42 5.42 1.46 10.77
N ALA A 43 4.15 1.10 10.59
CA ALA A 43 3.48 0.08 11.38
C ALA A 43 4.08 -1.32 11.14
N ILE A 44 4.56 -1.59 9.92
CA ILE A 44 5.22 -2.85 9.57
C ILE A 44 6.62 -2.91 10.17
N ARG A 45 7.38 -1.80 10.12
CA ARG A 45 8.79 -1.76 10.55
C ARG A 45 8.95 -1.68 12.07
N PHE A 46 8.01 -1.04 12.77
CA PHE A 46 8.13 -0.76 14.20
C PHE A 46 6.93 -1.29 14.99
N LYS A 47 7.18 -2.26 15.88
CA LYS A 47 6.14 -2.89 16.71
C LYS A 47 5.41 -1.89 17.63
N SER A 48 6.09 -0.82 18.03
CA SER A 48 5.57 0.26 18.86
C SER A 48 5.03 1.46 18.08
N TYR A 49 4.88 1.37 16.75
CA TYR A 49 4.51 2.48 15.89
C TYR A 49 3.28 3.25 16.38
N PHE A 50 2.22 2.53 16.76
CA PHE A 50 0.98 3.13 17.26
C PHE A 50 1.09 3.68 18.68
N LYS A 51 2.08 3.26 19.47
CA LYS A 51 2.32 3.76 20.84
C LYS A 51 3.09 5.07 20.85
N SER A 52 3.85 5.35 19.78
CA SER A 52 4.68 6.55 19.62
C SER A 52 4.04 7.62 18.73
N LEU A 53 2.74 7.52 18.43
CA LEU A 53 2.04 8.53 17.65
C LEU A 53 1.92 9.82 18.47
N ASN A 54 2.12 10.96 17.80
CA ASN A 54 1.91 12.27 18.41
C ASN A 54 0.44 12.37 18.89
N PRO A 55 0.16 12.87 20.11
CA PRO A 55 -1.21 13.05 20.61
C PRO A 55 -2.14 13.83 19.67
N ASN A 56 -1.59 14.70 18.82
CA ASN A 56 -2.33 15.49 17.84
C ASN A 56 -2.59 14.74 16.52
N TYR A 57 -2.18 13.48 16.41
CA TYR A 57 -2.48 12.67 15.24
C TYR A 57 -3.96 12.27 15.28
N PRO A 58 -4.79 12.64 14.28
CA PRO A 58 -6.19 12.26 14.29
C PRO A 58 -6.31 10.73 14.31
N SER A 59 -6.89 10.20 15.37
CA SER A 59 -7.21 8.78 15.46
C SER A 59 -8.40 8.52 14.55
N PHE A 60 -8.16 7.93 13.38
CA PHE A 60 -9.23 7.42 12.50
C PHE A 60 -9.80 6.06 12.98
N HIS A 61 -9.47 5.66 14.21
CA HIS A 61 -10.01 4.51 14.91
C HIS A 61 -11.13 4.99 15.82
N GLN A 62 -12.33 5.22 15.26
CA GLN A 62 -13.55 5.36 16.04
C GLN A 62 -14.55 4.33 15.56
#